data_AF-A0A7S2CS33-F1
#
_entry.id   AF-A0A7S2CS33-F1
#
_cell.length_a   1.000
_cell.length_b   1.000
_cell.length_c   1.000
_cell.angle_alpha   90.00
_cell.angle_beta   90.00
_cell.angle_gamma   90.00
#
_symmetry.space_group_name_H-M   'P 1'
#
loop_
_entity.id
_entity.type
_entity.pdbx_description
1 polymer ?
#
loop_
_entity_poly.entity_id
_entity_poly.type
_entity_poly.pdbx_seq_one_letter_code
_entity_poly.pdbx_strand_id
1 'polypeptide(L)'
;AEQVVSARMLALVVLSANAHDPFTRFWCHKDADGLCKTPTNDLFTAKVMRGHVHSVVSSPWAHSAQVVDSSTIRNKVLAGYQGWAGARSEWDHWSSHGKTPSPLSKNEHFEMVPQIGEYPLAALHDTDFKYQGNGSVVKLYQNDASGVVDLHFRWMKDYGLDGVLLQRFIAECTKPGKALTQRNKILAQMDAAAATHGRTYAVMWDMSGASAEWYNDIKLD
;
A
#
# COMPACT_ATOMS: atom_id res chain seq x y z
N ALA A 1 7.87 31.65 -5.71
CA ALA A 1 7.77 31.21 -4.31
C ALA A 1 7.07 29.86 -4.33
N GLU A 2 7.86 28.77 -4.33
CA GLU A 2 7.34 27.41 -4.29
C GLU A 2 6.75 27.13 -2.92
N GLN A 3 5.46 26.79 -2.88
CA GLN A 3 4.84 26.26 -1.68
C GLN A 3 5.28 24.82 -1.49
N VAL A 4 6.23 24.63 -0.57
CA VAL A 4 6.53 23.32 0.00
C VAL A 4 5.30 22.87 0.79
N VAL A 5 4.55 21.91 0.25
CA VAL A 5 3.45 21.26 0.98
C VAL A 5 4.07 20.35 2.04
N SER A 6 4.00 20.79 3.30
CA SER A 6 4.42 20.02 4.45
C SER A 6 3.46 18.83 4.65
N ALA A 7 3.91 17.63 4.30
CA ALA A 7 3.23 16.38 4.65
C ALA A 7 3.23 16.22 6.18
N ARG A 8 2.05 16.31 6.79
CA ARG A 8 1.86 15.99 8.22
C ARG A 8 1.82 14.47 8.37
N MET A 9 2.85 13.94 9.00
CA MET A 9 3.05 12.53 9.32
C MET A 9 1.86 11.99 10.16
N LEU A 10 1.14 11.02 9.61
CA LEU A 10 0.11 10.26 10.35
C LEU A 10 0.63 8.82 10.50
N ALA A 11 1.04 8.45 11.71
CA ALA A 11 1.40 7.07 12.02
C ALA A 11 0.13 6.21 12.08
N LEU A 12 -0.02 5.28 11.14
CA LEU A 12 -1.07 4.27 11.17
C LEU A 12 -0.61 3.07 12.00
N VAL A 13 -1.14 2.96 13.22
CA VAL A 13 -1.04 1.75 14.05
C VAL A 13 -2.17 0.82 13.64
N VAL A 14 -1.83 -0.30 12.98
CA VAL A 14 -2.79 -1.38 12.70
C VAL A 14 -3.06 -2.10 14.01
N LEU A 15 -4.29 -2.00 14.54
CA LEU A 15 -4.73 -2.74 15.72
C LEU A 15 -5.08 -4.17 15.32
N SER A 16 -4.44 -5.15 15.96
CA SER A 16 -4.87 -6.54 15.90
C SER A 16 -6.20 -6.69 16.63
N ALA A 17 -7.15 -7.41 16.01
CA ALA A 17 -8.37 -7.82 16.70
C ALA A 17 -8.01 -8.88 17.74
N ASN A 18 -8.09 -8.54 19.03
CA ASN A 18 -7.99 -9.49 20.12
C ASN A 18 -9.25 -10.39 20.12
N ALA A 19 -9.08 -11.72 20.09
CA ALA A 19 -10.17 -12.69 20.02
C ALA A 19 -11.12 -12.67 21.24
N HIS A 20 -10.82 -11.87 22.26
CA HIS A 20 -11.61 -11.72 23.48
C HIS A 20 -12.42 -10.40 23.58
N ASP A 21 -12.31 -9.48 22.61
CA ASP A 21 -13.12 -8.25 22.58
C ASP A 21 -14.17 -8.32 21.45
N PRO A 22 -15.48 -8.36 21.76
CA PRO A 22 -16.53 -8.36 20.74
C PRO A 22 -16.66 -7.03 19.98
N PHE A 23 -15.84 -6.01 20.32
CA PHE A 23 -15.81 -4.72 19.67
C PHE A 23 -14.45 -4.45 19.02
N THR A 24 -14.45 -4.01 17.76
CA THR A 24 -13.26 -3.45 17.10
C THR A 24 -13.30 -1.94 17.25
N ARG A 25 -12.27 -1.37 17.87
CA ARG A 25 -12.11 0.09 18.06
C ARG A 25 -11.11 0.57 17.02
N PHE A 26 -11.51 1.53 16.20
CA PHE A 26 -10.65 2.02 15.12
C PHE A 26 -9.91 3.30 15.53
N TRP A 27 -10.45 4.08 16.47
CA TRP A 27 -9.97 5.42 16.78
C TRP A 27 -9.87 5.74 18.26
N CYS A 28 -9.00 6.70 18.58
CA CYS A 28 -9.04 7.42 19.84
C CYS A 28 -8.84 8.91 19.66
N HIS A 29 -9.45 9.69 20.57
CA HIS A 29 -9.18 11.11 20.70
C HIS A 29 -8.03 11.30 21.68
N LYS A 30 -7.01 12.08 21.32
CA LYS A 30 -6.00 12.49 22.28
C LYS A 30 -6.65 13.44 23.29
N ASP A 31 -6.44 13.20 24.58
CA ASP A 31 -6.76 14.19 25.61
C ASP A 31 -5.66 15.26 25.71
N ALA A 32 -5.83 16.18 26.67
CA ALA A 32 -4.90 17.29 26.89
C ALA A 32 -3.47 16.83 27.21
N ASP A 33 -3.31 15.61 27.74
CA ASP A 33 -2.03 15.01 28.11
C ASP A 33 -1.46 14.14 26.97
N GLY A 34 -2.13 14.11 25.81
CA GLY A 34 -1.75 13.32 24.64
C GLY A 34 -2.09 11.83 24.75
N LEU A 35 -2.80 11.42 25.81
CA LEU A 35 -3.22 10.05 26.03
C LEU A 35 -4.47 9.72 25.20
N CYS A 36 -4.53 8.47 24.76
CA CYS A 36 -5.55 7.95 23.87
C CYS A 36 -6.85 7.71 24.66
N LYS A 37 -7.75 8.70 24.65
CA LYS A 37 -9.09 8.56 25.22
C LYS A 37 -9.99 7.90 24.19
N THR A 38 -10.37 6.65 24.46
CA THR A 38 -11.27 5.90 23.57
C THR A 38 -12.67 6.51 23.63
N PRO A 39 -13.21 7.02 22.50
CA PRO A 39 -14.61 7.43 22.44
C PRO A 39 -15.53 6.24 22.74
N THR A 40 -16.49 6.41 23.66
CA THR A 40 -17.50 5.38 23.98
C THR A 40 -18.45 5.08 22.82
N ASN A 41 -18.41 5.92 21.80
CA ASN A 41 -19.22 5.90 20.58
C ASN A 41 -18.53 5.27 19.36
N ASP A 42 -17.27 4.82 19.47
CA ASP A 42 -16.55 4.09 18.40
C ASP A 42 -16.71 2.57 18.53
N LEU A 43 -17.95 2.13 18.78
CA LEU A 43 -18.31 0.72 18.91
C LEU A 43 -19.05 0.26 17.65
N PHE A 44 -18.29 -0.21 16.67
CA PHE A 44 -18.89 -0.87 15.51
C PHE A 44 -19.27 -2.30 15.88
N THR A 45 -20.57 -2.57 16.01
CA THR A 45 -21.03 -3.98 16.09
C THR A 45 -20.81 -4.68 14.74
N ALA A 46 -20.67 -6.00 14.74
CA ALA A 46 -20.58 -6.79 13.50
C ALA A 46 -21.77 -6.55 12.54
N LYS A 47 -22.94 -6.15 13.07
CA LYS A 47 -24.10 -5.75 12.25
C LYS A 47 -23.84 -4.42 11.54
N VAL A 48 -23.28 -3.43 12.23
CA VAL A 48 -22.94 -2.12 11.65
C VAL A 48 -21.83 -2.28 10.61
N MET A 49 -20.78 -3.07 10.89
CA MET A 49 -19.72 -3.36 9.91
C MET A 49 -20.27 -4.03 8.66
N ARG A 50 -21.12 -5.06 8.79
CA ARG A 50 -21.76 -5.71 7.65
C ARG A 50 -22.66 -4.77 6.86
N GLY A 51 -23.41 -3.90 7.54
CA GLY A 51 -24.23 -2.88 6.89
C GLY A 51 -23.40 -1.85 6.12
N HIS A 52 -22.27 -1.42 6.69
CA HIS A 52 -21.33 -0.52 6.02
C HIS A 52 -20.70 -1.18 4.79
N VAL A 53 -20.17 -2.41 4.93
CA VAL A 53 -19.63 -3.19 3.81
C VAL A 53 -20.70 -3.35 2.72
N HIS A 54 -21.92 -3.75 3.09
CA HIS A 54 -23.03 -3.88 2.14
C HIS A 54 -23.31 -2.56 1.40
N SER A 55 -23.41 -1.45 2.12
CA SER A 55 -23.63 -0.12 1.54
C SER A 55 -22.50 0.31 0.61
N VAL A 56 -21.25 0.00 0.94
CA VAL A 56 -20.09 0.32 0.09
C VAL A 56 -20.13 -0.51 -1.19
N VAL A 57 -20.37 -1.82 -1.10
CA VAL A 57 -20.41 -2.70 -2.29
C VAL A 57 -21.66 -2.50 -3.14
N SER A 58 -22.76 -2.02 -2.56
CA SER A 58 -24.02 -1.75 -3.28
C SER A 58 -24.11 -0.32 -3.82
N SER A 59 -23.24 0.59 -3.38
CA SER A 59 -23.25 1.96 -3.87
C SER A 59 -22.84 1.95 -5.34
N PRO A 60 -23.60 2.60 -6.25
CA PRO A 60 -23.06 2.89 -7.57
C PRO A 60 -21.75 3.63 -7.35
N TRP A 61 -20.69 3.16 -8.02
CA TRP A 61 -19.38 3.78 -7.94
C TRP A 61 -19.51 5.19 -8.53
N ALA A 62 -19.83 6.14 -7.66
CA ALA A 62 -19.79 7.54 -7.97
C ALA A 62 -18.34 7.80 -8.33
N HIS A 63 -18.07 7.98 -9.63
CA HIS A 63 -16.77 8.38 -10.13
C HIS A 63 -16.51 9.76 -9.55
N SER A 64 -15.88 9.82 -8.38
CA SER A 64 -15.49 11.07 -7.80
C SER A 64 -14.28 11.56 -8.57
N ALA A 65 -14.57 12.29 -9.66
CA ALA A 65 -13.63 13.14 -10.36
C ALA A 65 -13.06 14.27 -9.47
N GLN A 66 -13.46 14.32 -8.20
CA GLN A 66 -12.99 15.28 -7.22
C GLN A 66 -11.64 14.85 -6.64
N VAL A 67 -10.76 15.82 -6.47
CA VAL A 67 -9.51 15.67 -5.71
C VAL A 67 -9.85 15.28 -4.27
N VAL A 68 -9.21 14.21 -3.80
CA VAL A 68 -9.40 13.70 -2.44
C VAL A 68 -8.83 14.68 -1.41
N ASP A 69 -9.61 14.98 -0.36
CA ASP A 69 -9.11 15.71 0.81
C ASP A 69 -8.07 14.87 1.56
N SER A 70 -6.81 15.28 1.47
CA SER A 70 -5.66 14.62 2.08
C SER A 70 -5.41 15.04 3.54
N SER A 71 -6.21 15.97 4.09
CA SER A 71 -6.05 16.40 5.49
C SER A 71 -6.56 15.37 6.51
N THR A 72 -7.29 14.34 6.04
CA THR A 72 -7.86 13.30 6.90
C THR A 72 -8.00 11.96 6.18
N ILE A 73 -7.80 10.88 6.92
CA ILE A 73 -8.12 9.51 6.47
C ILE A 73 -9.60 9.15 6.70
N ARG A 74 -10.38 10.02 7.36
CA ARG A 74 -11.77 9.75 7.68
C ARG A 74 -12.63 9.71 6.42
N ASN A 75 -13.54 8.73 6.37
CA ASN A 75 -14.44 8.50 5.24
C ASN A 75 -13.66 8.37 3.92
N LYS A 76 -12.60 7.57 3.93
CA LYS A 76 -11.78 7.26 2.75
C LYS A 76 -11.63 5.76 2.58
N VAL A 77 -11.65 5.30 1.34
CA VAL A 77 -11.29 3.93 0.96
C VAL A 77 -9.81 3.94 0.56
N LEU A 78 -8.97 3.43 1.46
CA LEU A 78 -7.53 3.33 1.25
C LEU A 78 -7.11 1.86 1.18
N ALA A 79 -6.33 1.49 0.16
CA ALA A 79 -5.75 0.16 0.04
C ALA A 79 -4.34 0.11 0.66
N GLY A 80 -3.98 -1.01 1.29
CA GLY A 80 -2.58 -1.26 1.66
C GLY A 80 -1.72 -1.40 0.41
N TYR A 81 -0.58 -0.72 0.34
CA TYR A 81 0.32 -0.73 -0.80
C TYR A 81 1.73 -1.07 -0.38
N GLN A 82 2.21 -2.25 -0.80
CA GLN A 82 3.50 -2.77 -0.40
C GLN A 82 4.65 -2.34 -1.32
N GLY A 83 4.41 -2.35 -2.63
CA GLY A 83 5.35 -1.86 -3.64
C GLY A 83 6.68 -2.63 -3.75
N TRP A 84 6.78 -3.84 -3.20
CA TRP A 84 8.06 -4.56 -3.09
C TRP A 84 8.41 -5.50 -4.23
N ALA A 85 7.45 -5.80 -5.10
CA ALA A 85 7.64 -6.80 -6.15
C ALA A 85 8.58 -6.29 -7.25
N GLY A 86 9.54 -7.13 -7.67
CA GLY A 86 10.54 -6.74 -8.66
C GLY A 86 11.35 -7.89 -9.29
N ALA A 87 12.08 -7.57 -10.35
CA ALA A 87 12.87 -8.46 -11.20
C ALA A 87 14.13 -7.81 -11.83
N ARG A 88 14.49 -6.55 -11.50
CA ARG A 88 15.51 -5.79 -12.27
C ARG A 88 16.93 -6.36 -12.26
N SER A 89 17.41 -6.81 -11.11
CA SER A 89 18.74 -7.45 -10.95
C SER A 89 18.65 -8.86 -10.36
N GLU A 90 17.60 -9.07 -9.58
CA GLU A 90 17.19 -10.34 -8.98
C GLU A 90 15.68 -10.25 -8.77
N TRP A 91 15.04 -11.42 -8.71
CA TRP A 91 13.61 -11.49 -8.44
C TRP A 91 13.35 -11.32 -6.95
N ASP A 92 12.47 -10.38 -6.62
CA ASP A 92 12.14 -10.03 -5.25
C ASP A 92 10.62 -10.02 -5.07
N HIS A 93 10.16 -10.64 -3.98
CA HIS A 93 8.76 -10.88 -3.63
C HIS A 93 7.87 -11.61 -4.65
N TRP A 94 8.25 -11.72 -5.92
CA TRP A 94 7.65 -12.65 -6.89
C TRP A 94 8.14 -14.08 -6.69
N SER A 95 9.34 -14.25 -6.15
CA SER A 95 9.93 -15.55 -5.88
C SER A 95 11.00 -15.51 -4.80
N SER A 96 11.36 -16.67 -4.28
CA SER A 96 12.48 -16.84 -3.37
C SER A 96 13.85 -16.81 -4.05
N HIS A 97 14.86 -16.48 -3.25
CA HIS A 97 16.30 -16.61 -3.58
C HIS A 97 16.80 -15.79 -4.77
N GLY A 98 16.10 -14.73 -5.17
CA GLY A 98 16.53 -13.89 -6.29
C GLY A 98 16.37 -14.54 -7.66
N LYS A 99 15.73 -15.72 -7.75
CA LYS A 99 15.67 -16.54 -8.96
C LYS A 99 14.39 -16.32 -9.74
N THR A 100 14.45 -16.46 -11.07
CA THR A 100 13.27 -16.39 -11.94
C THR A 100 12.18 -17.35 -11.45
N PRO A 101 10.92 -16.90 -11.33
CA PRO A 101 9.79 -17.78 -11.06
C PRO A 101 9.67 -18.86 -12.14
N SER A 102 9.62 -20.12 -11.72
CA SER A 102 9.61 -21.25 -12.65
C SER A 102 8.85 -22.46 -12.11
N PRO A 103 8.11 -23.19 -12.96
CA PRO A 103 7.49 -24.46 -12.58
C PRO A 103 8.49 -25.50 -12.04
N LEU A 104 9.75 -25.43 -12.49
CA LEU A 104 10.79 -26.38 -12.12
C LEU A 104 11.36 -26.10 -10.73
N SER A 105 11.59 -24.83 -10.39
CA SER A 105 12.16 -24.44 -9.10
C SER A 105 11.12 -24.32 -7.98
N LYS A 106 9.82 -24.21 -8.31
CA LYS A 106 8.73 -24.08 -7.32
C LYS A 106 9.03 -22.98 -6.29
N ASN A 107 9.47 -21.84 -6.81
CA ASN A 107 9.98 -20.71 -6.03
C ASN A 107 9.04 -19.51 -6.05
N GLU A 108 7.87 -19.63 -6.65
CA GLU A 108 6.84 -18.59 -6.73
C GLU A 108 6.29 -18.21 -5.35
N HIS A 109 6.11 -16.90 -5.13
CA HIS A 109 5.51 -16.31 -3.93
C HIS A 109 4.20 -15.55 -4.27
N PHE A 110 3.49 -15.98 -5.30
CA PHE A 110 2.23 -15.37 -5.74
C PHE A 110 1.19 -16.44 -6.06
N GLU A 111 -0.05 -16.20 -5.66
CA GLU A 111 -1.19 -17.08 -5.95
C GLU A 111 -1.92 -16.67 -7.24
N MET A 112 -1.77 -15.41 -7.66
CA MET A 112 -2.45 -14.83 -8.82
C MET A 112 -1.46 -14.09 -9.70
N VAL A 113 -1.63 -14.25 -11.02
CA VAL A 113 -0.87 -13.50 -12.02
C VAL A 113 -1.58 -12.16 -12.28
N PRO A 114 -0.88 -11.02 -12.21
CA PRO A 114 -1.48 -9.73 -12.49
C PRO A 114 -1.88 -9.62 -13.96
N GLN A 115 -2.95 -8.89 -14.24
CA GLN A 115 -3.26 -8.50 -15.61
C GLN A 115 -2.24 -7.45 -16.07
N ILE A 116 -1.43 -7.77 -17.07
CA ILE A 116 -0.26 -6.97 -17.47
C ILE A 116 -0.52 -6.02 -18.66
N GLY A 117 -1.71 -6.05 -19.25
CA GLY A 117 -1.99 -5.39 -20.54
C GLY A 117 -1.82 -3.87 -20.58
N GLU A 118 -1.93 -3.20 -19.43
CA GLU A 118 -1.77 -1.74 -19.31
C GLU A 118 -0.41 -1.30 -18.78
N TYR A 119 0.45 -2.25 -18.36
CA TYR A 119 1.76 -1.91 -17.81
C TYR A 119 2.71 -1.46 -18.93
N PRO A 120 3.63 -0.51 -18.62
CA PRO A 120 4.71 -0.16 -19.54
C PRO A 120 5.54 -1.40 -19.89
N LEU A 121 5.82 -1.61 -21.18
CA LEU A 121 6.58 -2.80 -21.62
C LEU A 121 7.95 -2.91 -20.94
N ALA A 122 8.60 -1.78 -20.66
CA ALA A 122 9.90 -1.73 -19.98
C ALA A 122 9.84 -2.12 -18.50
N ALA A 123 8.64 -2.23 -17.91
CA ALA A 123 8.43 -2.68 -16.55
C ALA A 123 8.18 -4.20 -16.45
N LEU A 124 8.02 -4.89 -17.60
CA LEU A 124 7.63 -6.30 -17.64
C LEU A 124 8.83 -7.22 -17.86
N HIS A 125 8.90 -8.27 -17.06
CA HIS A 125 9.98 -9.25 -17.08
C HIS A 125 9.44 -10.66 -17.30
N ASP A 126 10.17 -11.44 -18.10
CA ASP A 126 9.81 -12.82 -18.46
C ASP A 126 10.06 -13.78 -17.29
N THR A 127 9.06 -14.62 -16.99
CA THR A 127 9.23 -15.80 -16.14
C THR A 127 9.43 -17.05 -16.98
N ASP A 128 9.68 -18.20 -16.34
CA ASP A 128 9.70 -19.49 -17.03
C ASP A 128 8.29 -20.12 -17.17
N PHE A 129 7.26 -19.48 -16.61
CA PHE A 129 5.88 -19.93 -16.77
C PHE A 129 5.34 -19.60 -18.16
N LYS A 130 4.46 -20.49 -18.65
CA LYS A 130 3.74 -20.33 -19.91
C LYS A 130 2.24 -20.43 -19.67
N TYR A 131 1.45 -19.61 -20.35
CA TYR A 131 0.00 -19.75 -20.34
C TYR A 131 -0.41 -21.04 -21.06
N GLN A 132 -1.26 -21.86 -20.44
CA GLN A 132 -1.69 -23.15 -20.99
C GLN A 132 -2.43 -23.04 -22.33
N GLY A 133 -3.10 -21.91 -22.60
CA GLY A 133 -3.89 -21.73 -23.82
C GLY A 133 -3.04 -21.45 -25.07
N ASN A 134 -2.19 -20.42 -25.03
CA ASN A 134 -1.44 -19.94 -26.20
C ASN A 134 0.08 -20.18 -26.11
N GLY A 135 0.57 -20.74 -25.01
CA GLY A 135 2.00 -20.96 -24.76
C GLY A 135 2.82 -19.67 -24.60
N SER A 136 2.20 -18.50 -24.48
CA SER A 136 2.94 -17.25 -24.30
C SER A 136 3.57 -17.19 -22.91
N VAL A 137 4.69 -16.47 -22.81
CA VAL A 137 5.39 -16.27 -21.52
C VAL A 137 4.48 -15.50 -20.56
N VAL A 138 4.40 -15.98 -19.32
CA VAL A 138 3.84 -15.19 -18.21
C VAL A 138 4.88 -14.13 -17.82
N LYS A 139 4.48 -12.86 -17.88
CA LYS A 139 5.34 -11.75 -17.45
C LYS A 139 4.85 -11.20 -16.13
N LEU A 140 5.78 -10.68 -15.33
CA LEU A 140 5.51 -9.99 -14.07
C LEU A 140 6.15 -8.61 -14.10
N TYR A 141 5.61 -7.67 -13.31
CA TYR A 141 6.04 -6.27 -13.34
C TYR A 141 7.09 -5.95 -12.27
N GLN A 142 7.92 -4.95 -12.53
CA GLN A 142 8.77 -4.28 -11.55
C GLN A 142 8.01 -3.07 -10.97
N ASN A 143 7.72 -3.06 -9.66
CA ASN A 143 6.83 -2.04 -9.09
C ASN A 143 7.41 -0.61 -9.16
N ASP A 144 8.72 -0.44 -8.97
CA ASP A 144 9.36 0.87 -9.01
C ASP A 144 9.75 1.33 -10.43
N ALA A 145 9.38 0.57 -11.47
CA ALA A 145 9.61 0.97 -12.84
C ALA A 145 8.75 2.19 -13.20
N SER A 146 9.28 3.02 -14.10
CA SER A 146 8.58 4.24 -14.53
C SER A 146 7.19 3.91 -15.08
N GLY A 147 6.18 4.68 -14.65
CA GLY A 147 4.79 4.53 -15.09
C GLY A 147 3.96 3.48 -14.34
N VAL A 148 4.56 2.62 -13.52
CA VAL A 148 3.81 1.59 -12.79
C VAL A 148 2.99 2.17 -11.64
N VAL A 149 3.61 3.00 -10.80
CA VAL A 149 2.88 3.68 -9.71
C VAL A 149 1.81 4.61 -10.25
N ASP A 150 2.10 5.34 -11.34
CA ASP A 150 1.14 6.19 -12.03
C ASP A 150 -0.09 5.40 -12.52
N LEU A 151 0.14 4.25 -13.17
CA LEU A 151 -0.91 3.32 -13.59
C LEU A 151 -1.80 2.89 -12.41
N HIS A 152 -1.19 2.52 -11.27
CA HIS A 152 -1.95 2.09 -10.10
C HIS A 152 -2.83 3.24 -9.56
N PHE A 153 -2.33 4.47 -9.54
CA PHE A 153 -3.10 5.64 -9.11
C PHE A 153 -4.20 6.03 -10.10
N ARG A 154 -3.96 5.84 -11.40
CA ARG A 154 -5.03 5.95 -12.41
C ARG A 154 -6.14 4.95 -12.14
N TRP A 155 -5.81 3.67 -11.90
CA TRP A 155 -6.80 2.67 -11.52
C TRP A 155 -7.55 3.06 -10.25
N MET A 156 -6.88 3.60 -9.23
CA MET A 156 -7.57 4.09 -8.04
C MET A 156 -8.61 5.15 -8.38
N LYS A 157 -8.28 6.09 -9.26
CA LYS A 157 -9.23 7.10 -9.73
C LYS A 157 -10.39 6.47 -10.51
N ASP A 158 -10.08 5.61 -11.48
CA ASP A 158 -11.07 4.96 -12.35
C ASP A 158 -12.03 4.05 -11.55
N TYR A 159 -11.55 3.47 -10.46
CA TYR A 159 -12.27 2.52 -9.62
C TYR A 159 -12.73 3.10 -8.28
N GLY A 160 -12.65 4.42 -8.08
CA GLY A 160 -13.20 5.09 -6.90
C GLY A 160 -12.48 4.81 -5.57
N LEU A 161 -11.21 4.38 -5.60
CA LEU A 161 -10.36 4.39 -4.42
C LEU A 161 -9.85 5.82 -4.17
N ASP A 162 -9.83 6.21 -2.90
CA ASP A 162 -9.35 7.53 -2.51
C ASP A 162 -7.82 7.60 -2.49
N GLY A 163 -7.16 6.47 -2.26
CA GLY A 163 -5.72 6.44 -2.09
C GLY A 163 -5.17 5.14 -1.53
N VAL A 164 -3.95 5.23 -1.00
CA VAL A 164 -3.23 4.09 -0.42
C VAL A 164 -2.54 4.38 0.89
N LEU A 165 -2.31 3.31 1.65
CA LEU A 165 -1.43 3.25 2.80
C LEU A 165 -0.12 2.61 2.34
N LEU A 166 0.90 3.42 2.07
CA LEU A 166 2.22 2.94 1.64
C LEU A 166 2.92 2.26 2.82
N GLN A 167 3.19 0.97 2.68
CA GLN A 167 3.95 0.19 3.63
C GLN A 167 5.42 0.65 3.64
N ARG A 168 5.92 0.95 4.82
CA ARG A 168 7.34 1.10 5.14
C ARG A 168 7.70 0.16 6.29
N PHE A 169 8.99 -0.04 6.53
CA PHE A 169 9.45 -0.97 7.56
C PHE A 169 10.52 -0.33 8.43
N ILE A 170 10.35 -0.39 9.75
CA ILE A 170 11.36 0.12 10.69
C ILE A 170 12.71 -0.58 10.52
N ALA A 171 12.69 -1.85 10.13
CA ALA A 171 13.89 -2.64 9.85
C ALA A 171 14.70 -2.09 8.67
N GLU A 172 14.04 -1.46 7.69
CA GLU A 172 14.70 -0.83 6.54
C GLU A 172 15.38 0.50 6.94
N CYS A 173 14.84 1.23 7.92
CA CYS A 173 15.45 2.47 8.45
C CYS A 173 16.73 2.19 9.24
N THR A 174 16.76 1.09 10.01
CA THR A 174 17.94 0.70 10.81
C THR A 174 19.03 -0.01 10.00
N LYS A 175 18.67 -0.59 8.86
CA LYS A 175 19.58 -1.29 7.94
C LYS A 175 19.32 -0.83 6.50
N PRO A 176 19.75 0.40 6.16
CA PRO A 176 19.47 0.97 4.84
C PRO A 176 20.12 0.12 3.75
N GLY A 177 19.42 -0.04 2.63
CA GLY A 177 19.88 -0.86 1.51
C GLY A 177 18.97 -0.76 0.29
N LYS A 178 18.98 -1.82 -0.52
CA LYS A 178 18.17 -1.91 -1.75
C LYS A 178 16.67 -1.70 -1.47
N ALA A 179 16.14 -2.32 -0.43
CA ALA A 179 14.72 -2.23 -0.08
C ALA A 179 14.29 -0.78 0.24
N LEU A 180 15.01 -0.09 1.14
CA LEU A 180 14.75 1.31 1.45
C LEU A 180 14.85 2.22 0.21
N THR A 181 15.87 1.99 -0.63
CA THR A 181 16.05 2.73 -1.90
C THR A 181 14.84 2.55 -2.81
N GLN A 182 14.31 1.32 -2.94
CA GLN A 182 13.12 1.03 -3.72
C GLN A 182 11.87 1.73 -3.14
N ARG A 183 11.68 1.70 -1.81
CA ARG A 183 10.56 2.41 -1.16
C ARG A 183 10.61 3.91 -1.37
N ASN A 184 11.79 4.52 -1.24
CA ASN A 184 11.96 5.96 -1.45
C ASN A 184 11.67 6.37 -2.90
N LYS A 185 12.09 5.54 -3.86
CA LYS A 185 11.75 5.76 -5.26
C LYS A 185 10.24 5.66 -5.52
N ILE A 186 9.58 4.67 -4.92
CA ILE A 186 8.12 4.51 -5.02
C ILE A 186 7.40 5.70 -4.38
N LEU A 187 7.82 6.15 -3.20
CA LEU A 187 7.24 7.31 -2.53
C LEU A 187 7.34 8.57 -3.41
N ALA A 188 8.51 8.82 -4.02
CA ALA A 188 8.66 9.94 -4.96
C ALA A 188 7.75 9.82 -6.20
N GLN A 189 7.53 8.60 -6.71
CA GLN A 189 6.58 8.37 -7.80
C GLN A 189 5.12 8.56 -7.34
N MET A 190 4.78 8.19 -6.11
CA MET A 190 3.46 8.37 -5.52
C MET A 190 3.10 9.83 -5.38
N ASP A 191 4.04 10.70 -5.01
CA ASP A 191 3.80 12.15 -4.96
C ASP A 191 3.29 12.69 -6.30
N ALA A 192 3.99 12.36 -7.39
CA ALA A 192 3.60 12.80 -8.72
C ALA A 192 2.26 12.18 -9.16
N ALA A 193 2.05 10.89 -8.88
CA ALA A 193 0.85 10.17 -9.26
C ALA A 193 -0.39 10.64 -8.47
N ALA A 194 -0.25 10.88 -7.18
CA ALA A 194 -1.30 11.41 -6.30
C ALA A 194 -1.81 12.76 -6.81
N ALA A 195 -0.88 13.68 -7.11
CA ALA A 195 -1.20 14.98 -7.67
C ALA A 195 -1.90 14.86 -9.03
N THR A 196 -1.41 13.98 -9.91
CA THR A 196 -1.95 13.78 -11.27
C THR A 196 -3.37 13.22 -11.27
N HIS A 197 -3.65 12.25 -10.40
CA HIS A 197 -4.92 11.52 -10.37
C HIS A 197 -5.90 12.01 -9.30
N GLY A 198 -5.53 13.07 -8.57
CA GLY A 198 -6.32 13.63 -7.47
C GLY A 198 -6.60 12.62 -6.36
N ARG A 199 -5.67 11.69 -6.13
CA ARG A 199 -5.72 10.68 -5.06
C ARG A 199 -4.82 11.11 -3.92
N THR A 200 -4.92 10.42 -2.78
CA THR A 200 -4.03 10.65 -1.63
C THR A 200 -3.21 9.42 -1.28
N TYR A 201 -2.23 9.57 -0.41
CA TYR A 201 -1.61 8.44 0.27
C TYR A 201 -1.25 8.84 1.70
N ALA A 202 -1.02 7.83 2.55
CA ALA A 202 -0.39 8.01 3.85
C ALA A 202 0.66 6.91 4.05
N VAL A 203 1.63 7.15 4.92
CA VAL A 203 2.69 6.19 5.23
C VAL A 203 2.27 5.33 6.42
N MET A 204 2.44 4.01 6.28
CA MET A 204 2.18 3.01 7.32
C MET A 204 3.48 2.27 7.61
N TRP A 205 4.07 2.50 8.78
CA TRP A 205 5.27 1.77 9.21
C TRP A 205 4.88 0.43 9.84
N ASP A 206 5.52 -0.63 9.36
CA ASP A 206 5.64 -1.88 10.08
C ASP A 206 6.64 -1.69 11.21
N MET A 207 6.15 -1.83 12.44
CA MET A 207 6.93 -1.67 13.66
C MET A 207 7.52 -3.00 14.15
N SER A 208 7.42 -4.08 13.38
CA SER A 208 8.00 -5.38 13.73
C SER A 208 9.51 -5.26 13.86
N GLY A 209 10.03 -5.68 15.02
CA GLY A 209 11.45 -5.57 15.35
C GLY A 209 11.88 -4.15 15.78
N ALA A 210 10.95 -3.22 15.95
CA ALA A 210 11.24 -1.89 16.49
C ALA A 210 11.77 -1.98 17.94
N SER A 211 12.76 -1.15 18.26
CA SER A 211 13.20 -0.92 19.63
C SER A 211 12.24 0.01 20.38
N ALA A 212 12.42 0.17 21.70
CA ALA A 212 11.72 1.21 22.46
C ALA A 212 12.06 2.63 21.97
N GLU A 213 13.17 2.78 21.25
CA GLU A 213 13.67 4.04 20.69
C GLU A 213 13.37 4.20 19.19
N TRP A 214 12.35 3.51 18.66
CA TRP A 214 11.97 3.51 17.24
C TRP A 214 11.84 4.90 16.60
N TYR A 215 11.51 5.92 17.40
CA TYR A 215 11.41 7.30 16.94
C TYR A 215 12.74 7.87 16.45
N ASN A 216 13.88 7.31 16.88
CA ASN A 216 15.20 7.65 16.34
C ASN A 216 15.42 6.99 14.98
N ASP A 217 14.96 5.75 14.83
CA ASP A 217 15.10 4.99 13.59
C ASP A 217 14.28 5.61 12.46
N ILE A 218 13.03 6.02 12.72
CA ILE A 218 12.19 6.66 11.68
C ILE A 218 12.76 8.01 11.21
N LYS A 219 13.59 8.70 12.02
CA LYS A 219 14.25 9.94 11.56
C LYS A 219 15.31 9.67 10.48
N LEU A 220 15.72 8.43 10.28
CA LEU A 220 16.68 8.01 9.27
C LEU A 220 16.01 7.55 7.96
N ASP A 221 14.68 7.53 7.93
CA ASP A 221 13.85 7.14 6.79
C ASP A 221 13.85 8.20 5.67
#